data_AF-A0AAU8JAG4-F1
#
_entry.id   AF-A0AAU8JAG4-F1
#
_cell.length_a   1.000
_cell.length_b   1.000
_cell.length_c   1.000
_cell.angle_alpha   90.00
_cell.angle_beta   90.00
_cell.angle_gamma   90.00
#
_symmetry.space_group_name_H-M   'P 1'
#
loop_
_entity.id
_entity.type
_entity.pdbx_description
1 polymer ?
#
loop_
_entity_poly.entity_id
_entity_poly.type
_entity_poly.pdbx_seq_one_letter_code
_entity_poly.pdbx_strand_id
1 'polypeptide(L)'
;MDPIDKLLAEVQAEYQETKTSNRPQNLQNLQNLLEKPIEKPIEKPSEKPIEKPMGKPTQSLPKATTSFTSDRGLDNLLGQVKSEFDQADRFEVEKRAEELKQEALKQEQIRKEKQAQLRGEAEEWLKSLDPLSDEGFWFEQFAEKYPTRLDAAIAYLEVIPASNLDAQ
;
A
#
# COMPACT_ATOMS: atom_id res chain seq x y z
N MET A 1 13.37 10.51 14.26
CA MET A 1 12.27 9.85 15.00
C MET A 1 11.03 10.23 14.26
N ASP A 2 10.73 9.44 13.24
CA ASP A 2 9.71 9.79 12.28
C ASP A 2 8.33 9.40 12.84
N PRO A 3 7.24 10.04 12.39
CA PRO A 3 5.91 9.71 12.88
C PRO A 3 5.53 8.24 12.63
N ILE A 4 6.15 7.61 11.62
CA ILE A 4 5.99 6.18 11.31
C ILE A 4 6.67 5.31 12.38
N ASP A 5 7.91 5.63 12.80
CA ASP A 5 8.61 4.90 13.86
C ASP A 5 7.81 4.90 15.17
N LYS A 6 7.19 6.06 15.49
CA LYS A 6 6.36 6.19 16.68
C LYS A 6 5.13 5.29 16.61
N LEU A 7 4.41 5.28 15.49
CA LEU A 7 3.25 4.41 15.29
C LEU A 7 3.64 2.92 15.30
N LEU A 8 4.78 2.56 14.72
CA LEU A 8 5.28 1.19 14.71
C LEU A 8 5.64 0.71 16.12
N ALA A 9 6.30 1.56 16.93
CA ALA A 9 6.59 1.28 18.32
C ALA A 9 5.31 1.14 19.18
N GLU A 10 4.30 1.97 18.93
CA GLU A 10 3.02 1.96 19.65
C GLU A 10 2.23 0.67 19.34
N VAL A 11 2.17 0.26 18.06
CA VAL A 11 1.58 -1.03 17.64
C VAL A 11 2.35 -2.24 18.19
N GLN A 12 3.69 -2.17 18.23
CA GLN A 12 4.50 -3.24 18.85
C GLN A 12 4.29 -3.36 20.36
N ALA A 13 4.10 -2.24 21.07
CA ALA A 13 3.79 -2.25 22.50
C ALA A 13 2.43 -2.92 22.78
N GLU A 14 1.38 -2.53 22.05
CA GLU A 14 0.03 -3.10 22.18
C GLU A 14 0.01 -4.62 21.88
N TYR A 15 0.78 -5.08 20.90
CA TYR A 15 0.91 -6.51 20.58
C TYR A 15 1.62 -7.33 21.67
N GLN A 16 2.45 -6.71 22.51
CA GLN A 16 3.13 -7.40 23.62
C GLN A 16 2.31 -7.32 24.93
N GLU A 17 1.53 -6.26 25.15
CA GLU A 17 0.56 -6.22 26.26
C GLU A 17 -0.51 -7.31 26.13
N THR A 18 -1.04 -7.54 24.93
CA THR A 18 -2.06 -8.58 24.70
C THR A 18 -1.59 -10.02 24.95
N LYS A 19 -0.27 -10.26 25.07
CA LYS A 19 0.29 -11.58 25.44
C LYS A 19 0.41 -11.81 26.95
N THR A 20 0.24 -10.79 27.79
CA THR A 20 0.64 -10.88 29.22
C THR A 20 -0.43 -10.51 30.24
N SER A 21 -1.62 -10.00 29.85
CA SER A 21 -2.66 -9.67 30.84
C SER A 21 -4.12 -9.89 30.37
N ASN A 22 -5.03 -9.90 31.34
CA ASN A 22 -6.42 -10.38 31.21
C ASN A 22 -7.32 -9.53 30.31
N ARG A 23 -8.21 -10.22 29.59
CA ARG A 23 -9.23 -9.72 28.64
C ARG A 23 -10.28 -8.76 29.26
N PRO A 24 -10.52 -7.59 28.66
CA PRO A 24 -11.76 -6.81 28.82
C PRO A 24 -12.79 -7.06 27.70
N GLN A 25 -14.04 -6.66 27.96
CA GLN A 25 -15.24 -7.02 27.19
C GLN A 25 -15.58 -6.03 26.06
N ASN A 26 -14.88 -6.05 24.91
CA ASN A 26 -15.29 -5.26 23.74
C ASN A 26 -15.11 -5.98 22.39
N LEU A 27 -15.81 -7.12 22.23
CA LEU A 27 -15.89 -7.86 20.96
C LEU A 27 -17.34 -8.25 20.55
N GLN A 28 -18.36 -7.86 21.32
CA GLN A 28 -19.75 -8.24 21.02
C GLN A 28 -20.43 -7.35 19.95
N ASN A 29 -19.91 -6.15 19.68
CA ASN A 29 -20.59 -5.18 18.79
C ASN A 29 -20.29 -5.33 17.29
N LEU A 30 -19.38 -6.23 16.88
CA LEU A 30 -19.02 -6.43 15.46
C LEU A 30 -19.84 -7.50 14.73
N GLN A 31 -20.66 -8.29 15.44
CA GLN A 31 -21.39 -9.42 14.83
C GLN A 31 -22.72 -9.00 14.16
N ASN A 32 -23.30 -7.84 14.53
CA ASN A 32 -24.61 -7.40 14.06
C ASN A 32 -24.62 -6.67 12.70
N LEU A 33 -23.53 -6.67 11.93
CA LEU A 33 -23.40 -5.87 10.71
C LEU A 33 -23.37 -6.68 9.39
N LEU A 34 -23.34 -8.02 9.45
CA LEU A 34 -23.24 -8.89 8.26
C LEU A 34 -24.59 -9.45 7.76
N GLU A 35 -25.70 -9.18 8.44
CA GLU A 35 -27.03 -9.72 8.08
C GLU A 35 -27.94 -8.64 7.48
N LYS A 36 -27.75 -8.33 6.20
CA LYS A 36 -28.79 -7.75 5.35
C LYS A 36 -28.92 -8.55 4.04
N PRO A 37 -30.05 -9.23 3.80
CA PRO A 37 -30.27 -9.99 2.57
C PRO A 37 -30.28 -9.10 1.32
N ILE A 38 -29.77 -9.64 0.23
CA ILE A 38 -29.81 -9.04 -1.10
C ILE A 38 -31.09 -9.50 -1.79
N GLU A 39 -32.07 -8.61 -1.96
CA GLU A 39 -33.20 -8.84 -2.86
C GLU A 39 -33.26 -7.76 -3.95
N LYS A 40 -33.09 -8.21 -5.19
CA LYS A 40 -33.45 -7.43 -6.39
C LYS A 40 -34.96 -7.47 -6.58
N PRO A 41 -35.55 -6.37 -7.07
CA PRO A 41 -36.58 -6.52 -8.10
C PRO A 41 -36.06 -6.03 -9.47
N ILE A 42 -36.22 -6.88 -10.48
CA ILE A 42 -36.16 -6.51 -11.90
C ILE A 42 -37.61 -6.26 -12.32
N GLU A 43 -37.99 -5.04 -12.72
CA GLU A 43 -39.12 -4.83 -13.64
C GLU A 43 -38.93 -3.60 -14.54
N LYS A 44 -39.36 -3.73 -15.79
CA LYS A 44 -39.38 -2.74 -16.87
C LYS A 44 -40.30 -3.29 -17.99
N PRO A 45 -41.03 -2.48 -18.78
CA PRO A 45 -41.57 -1.13 -18.56
C PRO A 45 -43.12 -1.11 -18.66
N SER A 46 -43.75 0.05 -18.45
CA SER A 46 -45.13 0.29 -18.89
C SER A 46 -45.29 1.70 -19.49
N GLU A 47 -45.84 1.77 -20.70
CA GLU A 47 -46.34 2.99 -21.35
C GLU A 47 -47.65 3.46 -20.63
N LYS A 48 -48.17 4.69 -20.71
CA LYS A 48 -48.55 5.49 -21.90
C LYS A 48 -48.74 7.00 -21.56
N PRO A 49 -48.96 7.88 -22.56
CA PRO A 49 -48.60 9.30 -22.46
C PRO A 49 -49.75 10.30 -22.23
N ILE A 50 -49.38 11.47 -21.71
CA ILE A 50 -50.10 12.77 -21.64
C ILE A 50 -49.11 13.83 -21.08
N GLU A 51 -48.97 15.07 -21.55
CA GLU A 51 -49.36 15.70 -22.83
C GLU A 51 -48.40 16.91 -23.13
N LYS A 52 -48.87 17.97 -23.81
CA LYS A 52 -48.12 19.11 -24.39
C LYS A 52 -48.04 20.40 -23.52
N PRO A 53 -47.33 21.48 -23.98
CA PRO A 53 -46.48 22.27 -23.08
C PRO A 53 -46.91 23.73 -22.83
N MET A 54 -46.48 24.28 -21.69
CA MET A 54 -46.36 25.72 -21.38
C MET A 54 -45.42 25.86 -20.15
N GLY A 55 -44.48 26.82 -20.06
CA GLY A 55 -44.03 27.84 -21.00
C GLY A 55 -42.70 28.47 -20.54
N LYS A 56 -42.07 29.30 -21.39
CA LYS A 56 -40.83 30.04 -21.03
C LYS A 56 -41.13 31.21 -20.09
N PRO A 57 -40.33 31.43 -19.03
CA PRO A 57 -40.08 32.77 -18.50
C PRO A 57 -38.93 33.40 -19.30
N THR A 58 -39.27 34.21 -20.29
CA THR A 58 -38.29 35.08 -20.96
C THR A 58 -37.95 36.23 -20.02
N GLN A 59 -36.86 36.11 -19.25
CA GLN A 59 -36.35 37.24 -18.46
C GLN A 59 -35.02 37.72 -19.03
N SER A 60 -35.13 38.72 -19.90
CA SER A 60 -33.98 39.48 -20.40
C SER A 60 -33.37 40.30 -19.25
N LEU A 61 -32.28 39.82 -18.66
CA LEU A 61 -31.41 40.68 -17.86
C LEU A 61 -30.71 41.69 -18.80
N PRO A 62 -30.57 42.96 -18.40
CA PRO A 62 -29.77 43.91 -19.16
C PRO A 62 -28.33 43.41 -19.20
N LYS A 63 -27.75 43.35 -20.40
CA LYS A 63 -26.30 43.18 -20.55
C LYS A 63 -25.62 44.40 -19.94
N ALA A 64 -25.15 44.27 -18.71
CA ALA A 64 -24.21 45.20 -18.13
C ALA A 64 -22.89 45.06 -18.92
N THR A 65 -22.77 45.83 -20.02
CA THR A 65 -21.50 46.03 -20.72
C THR A 65 -20.62 46.95 -19.87
N THR A 66 -20.16 46.44 -18.73
CA THR A 66 -18.97 46.97 -18.08
C THR A 66 -17.77 46.51 -18.90
N SER A 67 -17.47 47.25 -19.97
CA SER A 67 -16.18 47.17 -20.65
C SER A 67 -15.10 47.72 -19.72
N PHE A 68 -14.71 46.91 -18.74
CA PHE A 68 -13.52 47.16 -17.94
C PHE A 68 -12.31 47.00 -18.85
N THR A 69 -11.80 48.12 -19.35
CA THR A 69 -10.52 48.17 -20.06
C THR A 69 -9.39 47.94 -19.05
N SER A 70 -9.20 46.68 -18.68
CA SER A 70 -8.15 46.15 -17.79
C SER A 70 -7.60 44.82 -18.36
N ASP A 71 -7.67 44.71 -19.68
CA ASP A 71 -7.86 43.48 -20.47
C ASP A 71 -6.53 42.87 -20.99
N ARG A 72 -5.40 43.19 -20.35
CA ARG A 72 -4.06 42.64 -20.70
C ARG A 72 -3.13 42.52 -19.50
N GLY A 73 -3.09 43.53 -18.62
CA GLY A 73 -2.22 43.51 -17.44
C GLY A 73 -2.62 42.42 -16.43
N LEU A 74 -3.93 42.24 -16.23
CA LEU A 74 -4.48 41.27 -15.29
C LEU A 74 -4.37 39.84 -15.86
N ASP A 75 -4.63 39.65 -17.16
CA ASP A 75 -4.42 38.36 -17.85
C ASP A 75 -2.95 37.95 -17.90
N ASN A 76 -2.02 38.87 -18.14
CA ASN A 76 -0.59 38.59 -18.07
C ASN A 76 -0.16 38.17 -16.66
N LEU A 77 -0.67 38.84 -15.61
CA LEU A 77 -0.38 38.48 -14.22
C LEU A 77 -0.97 37.10 -13.88
N LEU A 78 -2.20 36.81 -14.30
CA LEU A 78 -2.85 35.51 -14.09
C LEU A 78 -2.12 34.38 -14.84
N GLY A 79 -1.65 34.65 -16.06
CA GLY A 79 -0.82 33.74 -16.83
C GLY A 79 0.55 33.49 -16.19
N GLN A 80 1.20 34.52 -15.66
CA GLN A 80 2.47 34.40 -14.93
C GLN A 80 2.28 33.56 -13.67
N VAL A 81 1.32 33.91 -12.80
CA VAL A 81 1.03 33.17 -11.57
C VAL A 81 0.72 31.70 -11.88
N LYS A 82 -0.09 31.42 -12.91
CA LYS A 82 -0.34 30.05 -13.34
C LYS A 82 0.94 29.31 -13.78
N SER A 83 1.81 29.98 -14.55
CA SER A 83 3.08 29.39 -14.97
C SER A 83 4.04 29.13 -13.81
N GLU A 84 4.01 29.96 -12.76
CA GLU A 84 4.81 29.77 -11.55
C GLU A 84 4.32 28.55 -10.75
N PHE A 85 3.00 28.36 -10.62
CA PHE A 85 2.42 27.12 -10.05
C PHE A 85 2.75 25.88 -10.90
N ASP A 86 2.52 25.93 -12.22
CA ASP A 86 2.84 24.82 -13.14
C ASP A 86 4.35 24.46 -13.11
N GLN A 87 5.23 25.42 -12.80
CA GLN A 87 6.67 25.19 -12.65
C GLN A 87 7.06 24.65 -11.27
N ALA A 88 6.44 25.15 -10.19
CA ALA A 88 6.62 24.64 -8.84
C ALA A 88 6.17 23.17 -8.73
N ASP A 89 4.99 22.85 -9.27
CA ASP A 89 4.45 21.47 -9.31
C ASP A 89 5.41 20.52 -10.03
N ARG A 90 5.97 20.94 -11.18
CA ARG A 90 6.97 20.14 -11.93
C ARG A 90 8.23 19.89 -11.12
N PHE A 91 8.74 20.92 -10.44
CA PHE A 91 9.93 20.80 -9.60
C PHE A 91 9.70 19.89 -8.39
N GLU A 92 8.54 19.98 -7.74
CA GLU A 92 8.18 19.10 -6.62
C GLU A 92 8.01 17.65 -7.08
N VAL A 93 7.35 17.42 -8.22
CA VAL A 93 7.21 16.09 -8.83
C VAL A 93 8.58 15.51 -9.22
N GLU A 94 9.47 16.30 -9.81
CA GLU A 94 10.82 15.86 -10.19
C GLU A 94 11.68 15.53 -8.96
N LYS A 95 11.64 16.38 -7.93
CA LYS A 95 12.32 16.14 -6.64
C LYS A 95 11.81 14.84 -5.99
N ARG A 96 10.50 14.64 -5.93
CA ARG A 96 9.89 13.42 -5.39
C ARG A 96 10.24 12.18 -6.21
N ALA A 97 10.29 12.30 -7.54
CA ALA A 97 10.70 11.22 -8.42
C ALA A 97 12.18 10.83 -8.19
N GLU A 98 13.06 11.78 -7.91
CA GLU A 98 14.46 11.51 -7.58
C GLU A 98 14.62 10.91 -6.19
N GLU A 99 13.88 11.39 -5.19
CA GLU A 99 13.83 10.80 -3.84
C GLU A 99 13.39 9.32 -3.90
N LEU A 100 12.33 9.02 -4.66
CA LEU A 100 11.86 7.63 -4.87
C LEU A 100 12.89 6.73 -5.58
N LYS A 101 13.66 7.25 -6.55
CA LYS A 101 14.76 6.50 -7.17
C LYS A 101 15.88 6.19 -6.18
N GLN A 102 16.27 7.17 -5.36
CA GLN A 102 17.30 6.97 -4.34
C GLN A 102 16.85 5.98 -3.26
N GLU A 103 15.59 6.03 -2.86
CA GLU A 103 15.02 5.06 -1.93
C GLU A 103 14.99 3.65 -2.54
N ALA A 104 14.51 3.50 -3.78
CA ALA A 104 14.50 2.21 -4.48
C ALA A 104 15.91 1.59 -4.59
N LEU A 105 16.93 2.42 -4.89
CA LEU A 105 18.32 1.96 -4.96
C LEU A 105 18.84 1.50 -3.59
N LYS A 106 18.53 2.22 -2.50
CA LYS A 106 18.86 1.81 -1.12
C LYS A 106 18.15 0.50 -0.74
N GLN A 107 16.86 0.37 -1.05
CA GLN A 107 16.12 -0.87 -0.80
C GLN A 107 16.69 -2.06 -1.59
N GLU A 108 17.12 -1.85 -2.85
CA GLU A 108 17.78 -2.89 -3.64
C GLU A 108 19.12 -3.31 -3.02
N GLN A 109 19.93 -2.36 -2.53
CA GLN A 109 21.18 -2.62 -1.81
C GLN A 109 20.93 -3.43 -0.54
N ILE A 110 20.03 -2.97 0.34
CA ILE A 110 19.66 -3.68 1.58
C ILE A 110 19.17 -5.11 1.27
N ARG A 111 18.37 -5.29 0.22
CA ARG A 111 17.89 -6.62 -0.19
C ARG A 111 19.03 -7.51 -0.67
N LYS A 112 20.00 -6.98 -1.43
CA LYS A 112 21.20 -7.73 -1.87
C LYS A 112 22.10 -8.09 -0.69
N GLU A 113 22.28 -7.18 0.26
CA GLU A 113 23.06 -7.42 1.49
C GLU A 113 22.40 -8.52 2.35
N LYS A 114 21.09 -8.43 2.60
CA LYS A 114 20.33 -9.50 3.30
C LYS A 114 20.44 -10.84 2.56
N GLN A 115 20.31 -10.85 1.22
CA GLN A 115 20.42 -12.07 0.43
C GLN A 115 21.85 -12.66 0.48
N ALA A 116 22.89 -11.82 0.50
CA ALA A 116 24.26 -12.27 0.64
C ALA A 116 24.57 -12.83 2.04
N GLN A 117 24.00 -12.22 3.09
CA GLN A 117 24.05 -12.73 4.47
C GLN A 117 23.38 -14.10 4.58
N LEU A 118 22.09 -14.20 4.18
CA LEU A 118 21.35 -15.47 4.14
C LEU A 118 22.05 -16.54 3.32
N ARG A 119 22.73 -16.17 2.22
CA ARG A 119 23.54 -17.10 1.45
C ARG A 119 24.77 -17.60 2.22
N GLY A 120 25.47 -16.73 2.94
CA GLY A 120 26.59 -17.11 3.80
C GLY A 120 26.14 -18.07 4.91
N GLU A 121 25.08 -17.70 5.62
CA GLU A 121 24.44 -18.53 6.65
C GLU A 121 23.97 -19.88 6.10
N ALA A 122 23.35 -19.90 4.91
CA ALA A 122 22.97 -21.13 4.23
C ALA A 122 24.17 -22.01 3.84
N GLU A 123 25.25 -21.41 3.33
CA GLU A 123 26.50 -22.12 3.02
C GLU A 123 27.21 -22.65 4.27
N GLU A 124 27.01 -22.06 5.45
CA GLU A 124 27.52 -22.56 6.74
C GLU A 124 26.61 -23.66 7.31
N TRP A 125 25.30 -23.41 7.35
CA TRP A 125 24.29 -24.37 7.79
C TRP A 125 24.37 -25.69 7.00
N LEU A 126 24.54 -25.63 5.67
CA LEU A 126 24.74 -26.81 4.83
C LEU A 126 26.02 -27.60 5.12
N LYS A 127 27.03 -27.01 5.76
CA LYS A 127 28.26 -27.71 6.20
C LYS A 127 28.07 -28.38 7.56
N SER A 128 27.23 -27.81 8.44
CA SER A 128 26.85 -28.41 9.72
C SER A 128 25.71 -29.43 9.60
N LEU A 129 24.92 -29.38 8.53
CA LEU A 129 23.77 -30.25 8.32
C LEU A 129 24.20 -31.70 8.09
N ASP A 130 23.96 -32.57 9.08
CA ASP A 130 24.15 -34.01 8.96
C ASP A 130 23.07 -34.63 8.05
N PRO A 131 23.42 -35.26 6.91
CA PRO A 131 22.47 -35.94 6.03
C PRO A 131 21.72 -37.12 6.67
N LEU A 132 22.20 -37.64 7.81
CA LEU A 132 21.57 -38.73 8.57
C LEU A 132 20.67 -38.23 9.71
N SER A 133 20.60 -36.91 9.95
CA SER A 133 19.66 -36.29 10.88
C SER A 133 18.26 -36.19 10.28
N ASP A 134 17.23 -36.12 11.13
CA ASP A 134 15.84 -35.89 10.72
C ASP A 134 15.68 -34.58 9.92
N GLU A 135 16.41 -33.52 10.32
CA GLU A 135 16.47 -32.26 9.57
C GLU A 135 17.13 -32.45 8.20
N GLY A 136 18.22 -33.22 8.13
CA GLY A 136 18.92 -33.51 6.87
C GLY A 136 18.02 -34.24 5.89
N PHE A 137 17.30 -35.26 6.36
CA PHE A 137 16.38 -36.06 5.56
C PHE A 137 15.17 -35.23 5.06
N TRP A 138 14.55 -34.44 5.94
CA TRP A 138 13.45 -33.55 5.54
C TRP A 138 13.93 -32.47 4.57
N PHE A 139 15.13 -31.93 4.79
CA PHE A 139 15.71 -30.90 3.94
C PHE A 139 16.04 -31.42 2.53
N GLU A 140 16.50 -32.65 2.34
CA GLU A 140 16.67 -33.23 0.99
C GLU A 140 15.33 -33.24 0.23
N GLN A 141 14.23 -33.68 0.88
CA GLN A 141 12.89 -33.67 0.27
C GLN A 141 12.38 -32.25 -0.01
N PHE A 142 12.76 -31.27 0.83
CA PHE A 142 12.49 -29.86 0.57
C PHE A 142 13.30 -29.35 -0.65
N ALA A 143 14.58 -29.75 -0.76
CA ALA A 143 15.51 -29.32 -1.79
C ALA A 143 15.17 -29.83 -3.20
N GLU A 144 14.47 -30.95 -3.35
CA GLU A 144 13.95 -31.43 -4.65
C GLU A 144 13.10 -30.40 -5.41
N LYS A 145 12.52 -29.41 -4.71
CA LYS A 145 11.70 -28.34 -5.30
C LYS A 145 12.51 -27.16 -5.82
N TYR A 146 13.82 -27.12 -5.57
CA TYR A 146 14.70 -25.99 -5.87
C TYR A 146 15.77 -26.38 -6.89
N PRO A 147 16.31 -25.42 -7.68
CA PRO A 147 17.37 -25.72 -8.65
C PRO A 147 18.67 -26.19 -8.01
N THR A 148 18.95 -25.76 -6.77
CA THR A 148 20.13 -26.17 -6.00
C THR A 148 19.81 -26.36 -4.52
N ARG A 149 20.63 -27.18 -3.85
CA ARG A 149 20.62 -27.35 -2.38
C ARG A 149 20.88 -26.01 -1.65
N LEU A 150 21.60 -25.08 -2.26
CA LEU A 150 21.84 -23.74 -1.68
C LEU A 150 20.59 -22.85 -1.75
N ASP A 151 19.88 -22.84 -2.88
CA ASP A 151 18.62 -22.09 -3.01
C ASP A 151 17.56 -22.61 -2.02
N ALA A 152 17.53 -23.93 -1.81
CA ALA A 152 16.72 -24.56 -0.78
C ALA A 152 17.12 -24.10 0.63
N ALA A 153 18.41 -24.11 0.98
CA ALA A 153 18.86 -23.65 2.30
C ALA A 153 18.55 -22.17 2.56
N ILE A 154 18.69 -21.30 1.55
CA ILE A 154 18.28 -19.89 1.64
C ILE A 154 16.77 -19.77 1.89
N ALA A 155 15.95 -20.52 1.15
CA ALA A 155 14.49 -20.52 1.33
C ALA A 155 14.05 -21.10 2.68
N TYR A 156 14.78 -22.09 3.21
CA TYR A 156 14.56 -22.67 4.53
C TYR A 156 14.80 -21.64 5.64
N LEU A 157 15.95 -20.96 5.61
CA LEU A 157 16.31 -19.91 6.57
C LEU A 157 15.45 -18.64 6.44
N GLU A 158 14.90 -18.33 5.27
CA GLU A 158 13.94 -17.22 5.11
C GLU A 158 12.56 -17.54 5.72
N VAL A 159 12.14 -18.81 5.74
CA VAL A 159 10.86 -19.25 6.31
C VAL A 159 10.97 -19.58 7.80
N ILE A 160 12.10 -20.15 8.24
CA ILE A 160 12.39 -20.48 9.63
C ILE A 160 13.46 -19.51 10.15
N PRO A 161 13.08 -18.37 10.74
CA PRO A 161 14.04 -17.52 11.45
C PRO A 161 14.69 -18.34 12.57
N ALA A 162 16.03 -18.23 12.68
CA ALA A 162 16.90 -19.12 13.47
C ALA A 162 16.54 -19.29 14.96
N SER A 163 15.62 -18.49 15.51
CA SER A 163 15.07 -18.61 16.86
C SER A 163 14.26 -19.89 17.14
N ASN A 164 14.10 -20.80 16.17
CA ASN A 164 13.36 -22.06 16.33
C ASN A 164 14.22 -23.33 16.25
N LEU A 165 15.55 -23.22 16.06
CA LEU A 165 16.45 -24.40 15.96
C LEU A 165 16.93 -24.94 17.34
N ASP A 166 16.71 -24.21 18.44
CA ASP A 166 17.13 -24.61 19.79
C ASP A 166 16.08 -25.50 20.53
N ALA A 167 15.09 -26.06 19.82
CA ALA A 167 13.89 -26.66 20.42
C ALA A 167 13.53 -28.06 19.90
N GLN A 168 14.49 -28.99 19.91
CA GLN A 168 14.22 -30.43 19.88
C GLN A 168 15.34 -31.25 20.55
#